data_AF-A0A1C6FLX8-F1
#
_entry.id   AF-A0A1C6FLX8-F1
#
_cell.length_a   1.000
_cell.length_b   1.000
_cell.length_c   1.000
_cell.angle_alpha   90.00
_cell.angle_beta   90.00
_cell.angle_gamma   90.00
#
_symmetry.space_group_name_H-M   'P 1'
#
loop_
_entity.id
_entity.type
_entity.pdbx_description
1 polymer ?
#
loop_
_entity_poly.entity_id
_entity_poly.type
_entity_poly.pdbx_seq_one_letter_code
_entity_poly.pdbx_strand_id
1 'polypeptide(L)'
;MELDFDRASIEMKNGGVWLCLRVKSSFNARRFVSSMRDKLYTADLKEKRKKRSLSANAYFWTLCGKLASALGIPSHEIYRQYVKEIGDNFETIPIKNEAKERFIQAWESHGLGFLCEELEEAAPGYTTLAAYYGSSTYDSRQMSNLIDLVVFDCKEQGIETLTPDELALMKARWNDHQKGIA
;
A
#
# COMPACT_ATOMS: atom_id res chain seq x y z
N MET A 1 -24.88 -8.82 -2.33
CA MET A 1 -24.55 -9.44 -1.03
C MET A 1 -23.66 -10.62 -1.31
N GLU A 2 -22.61 -10.80 -0.52
CA GLU A 2 -21.66 -11.91 -0.65
C GLU A 2 -21.86 -12.88 0.53
N LEU A 3 -21.85 -14.18 0.23
CA LEU A 3 -22.01 -15.24 1.22
C LEU A 3 -20.86 -16.23 1.06
N ASP A 4 -20.00 -16.31 2.05
CA ASP A 4 -18.97 -17.34 2.10
C ASP A 4 -19.62 -18.68 2.43
N PHE A 5 -19.25 -19.74 1.71
CA PHE A 5 -19.65 -21.12 1.96
C PHE A 5 -18.48 -22.06 1.72
N ASP A 6 -18.53 -23.26 2.30
CA ASP A 6 -17.46 -24.26 2.16
C ASP A 6 -17.96 -25.67 1.78
N ARG A 7 -19.28 -25.86 1.71
CA ARG A 7 -19.94 -27.08 1.21
C ARG A 7 -21.23 -26.71 0.49
N ALA A 8 -21.66 -27.56 -0.44
CA ALA A 8 -22.93 -27.44 -1.11
C ALA A 8 -23.62 -28.80 -1.24
N SER A 9 -24.95 -28.80 -1.30
CA SER A 9 -25.78 -29.98 -1.56
C SER A 9 -26.98 -29.61 -2.43
N ILE A 10 -27.68 -30.63 -2.94
CA ILE A 10 -28.91 -30.47 -3.72
C ILE A 10 -30.07 -31.10 -2.93
N GLU A 11 -31.20 -30.40 -2.89
CA GLU A 11 -32.45 -30.93 -2.36
C GLU A 11 -33.58 -30.80 -3.38
N MET A 12 -34.39 -31.85 -3.52
CA MET A 12 -35.58 -31.85 -4.38
C MET A 12 -36.83 -31.72 -3.50
N LYS A 13 -37.52 -30.59 -3.60
CA LYS A 13 -38.72 -30.29 -2.80
C LYS A 13 -39.69 -29.46 -3.64
N ASN A 14 -41.00 -29.74 -3.49
CA ASN A 14 -42.09 -29.00 -4.14
C ASN A 14 -41.94 -28.92 -5.68
N GLY A 15 -41.51 -30.00 -6.32
CA GLY A 15 -41.32 -30.05 -7.78
C GLY A 15 -40.14 -29.21 -8.31
N GLY A 16 -39.33 -28.62 -7.44
CA GLY A 16 -38.16 -27.83 -7.78
C GLY A 16 -36.85 -28.41 -7.23
N VAL A 17 -35.74 -27.96 -7.82
CA VAL A 17 -34.38 -28.28 -7.38
C VAL A 17 -33.81 -27.08 -6.62
N TRP A 18 -33.36 -27.30 -5.39
CA TRP A 18 -32.74 -26.29 -4.55
C TRP A 18 -31.25 -26.53 -4.43
N LEU A 19 -30.45 -25.49 -4.67
CA LEU A 19 -29.03 -25.48 -4.33
C LEU A 19 -28.88 -24.99 -2.88
N CYS A 20 -28.38 -25.84 -2.00
CA CYS A 20 -28.14 -25.52 -0.60
C CYS A 20 -26.65 -25.24 -0.38
N LEU A 21 -26.32 -24.06 0.12
CA LEU A 21 -24.94 -23.67 0.45
C LEU A 21 -24.76 -23.65 1.97
N ARG A 22 -23.72 -24.32 2.48
CA ARG A 22 -23.33 -24.24 3.89
C ARG A 22 -22.58 -22.93 4.13
N VAL A 23 -23.36 -21.87 4.32
CA VAL A 23 -22.85 -20.51 4.52
C VAL A 23 -22.17 -20.34 5.88
N LYS A 24 -21.15 -19.49 5.95
CA LYS A 24 -20.45 -19.14 7.18
C LYS A 24 -21.23 -18.15 8.05
N SER A 25 -22.06 -17.29 7.44
CA SER A 25 -22.88 -16.30 8.13
C SER A 25 -24.36 -16.63 8.04
N SER A 26 -24.92 -17.12 9.15
CA SER A 26 -26.35 -17.40 9.27
C SER A 26 -27.20 -16.13 9.24
N PHE A 27 -26.68 -15.00 9.75
CA PHE A 27 -27.36 -13.71 9.74
C PHE A 27 -27.61 -13.19 8.33
N ASN A 28 -26.58 -13.16 7.47
CA ASN A 28 -26.72 -12.64 6.11
C ASN A 28 -27.64 -13.51 5.25
N ALA A 29 -27.59 -14.85 5.43
CA ALA A 29 -28.49 -15.75 4.73
C ALA A 29 -29.95 -15.58 5.15
N ARG A 30 -30.22 -15.49 6.46
CA ARG A 30 -31.58 -15.19 6.96
C ARG A 30 -32.09 -13.85 6.43
N ARG A 31 -31.25 -12.81 6.50
CA ARG A 31 -31.59 -11.48 5.99
C ARG A 31 -31.96 -11.52 4.50
N PHE A 32 -31.19 -12.24 3.68
CA PHE A 32 -31.51 -12.39 2.26
C PHE A 32 -32.89 -13.01 2.07
N VAL A 33 -33.11 -14.19 2.65
CA VAL A 33 -34.36 -14.96 2.50
C VAL A 33 -35.57 -14.15 2.96
N SER A 34 -35.49 -13.49 4.12
CA SER A 34 -36.58 -12.66 4.64
C SER A 34 -36.85 -11.41 3.79
N SER A 35 -35.89 -10.93 3.02
CA SER A 35 -36.00 -9.73 2.18
C SER A 35 -36.30 -10.01 0.70
N MET A 36 -36.33 -11.28 0.31
CA MET A 36 -36.50 -11.69 -1.08
C MET A 36 -37.92 -11.37 -1.56
N ARG A 37 -38.03 -10.85 -2.79
CA ARG A 37 -39.31 -10.55 -3.44
C ARG A 37 -39.59 -11.60 -4.51
N ASP A 38 -40.84 -11.69 -4.94
CA ASP A 38 -41.26 -12.58 -6.03
C ASP A 38 -40.76 -12.06 -7.39
N LYS A 39 -39.46 -12.27 -7.65
CA LYS A 39 -38.72 -11.89 -8.85
C LYS A 39 -37.67 -12.94 -9.17
N LEU A 40 -37.18 -12.94 -10.40
CA LEU A 40 -36.06 -13.79 -10.79
C LEU A 40 -34.73 -13.22 -10.29
N TYR A 41 -33.90 -14.06 -9.65
CA TYR A 41 -32.57 -13.71 -9.17
C TYR A 41 -31.52 -14.58 -9.86
N THR A 42 -30.34 -14.00 -10.10
CA THR A 42 -29.16 -14.72 -10.60
C THR A 42 -28.12 -14.80 -9.48
N ALA A 43 -27.59 -16.00 -9.24
CA ALA A 43 -26.47 -16.22 -8.31
C ALA A 43 -25.15 -16.36 -9.08
N ASP A 44 -24.10 -15.68 -8.61
CA ASP A 44 -22.74 -15.76 -9.15
C ASP A 44 -21.86 -16.50 -8.15
N LEU A 45 -21.50 -17.75 -8.47
CA LEU A 45 -20.71 -18.63 -7.61
C LEU A 45 -19.25 -18.62 -8.06
N LYS A 46 -18.37 -18.15 -7.18
CA LYS A 46 -16.93 -18.03 -7.44
C LYS A 46 -16.14 -18.71 -6.34
N GLU A 47 -15.05 -19.36 -6.73
CA GLU A 47 -14.06 -19.82 -5.77
C GLU A 47 -13.49 -18.60 -5.02
N LYS A 48 -13.55 -18.62 -3.69
CA LYS A 48 -12.99 -17.55 -2.88
C LYS A 48 -11.47 -17.63 -2.93
N ARG A 49 -10.88 -16.85 -3.83
CA ARG A 49 -9.44 -16.59 -3.83
C ARG A 49 -9.14 -15.56 -2.75
N LYS A 50 -7.99 -15.67 -2.09
CA LYS A 50 -7.50 -14.57 -1.24
C LYS A 50 -7.50 -13.32 -2.12
N LYS A 51 -8.28 -12.30 -1.73
CA LYS A 51 -8.11 -10.95 -2.25
C LYS A 51 -6.61 -10.69 -2.13
N ARG A 52 -5.90 -10.37 -3.21
CA ARG A 52 -4.48 -10.00 -3.09
C ARG A 52 -4.46 -8.94 -1.99
N SER A 53 -3.78 -9.22 -0.90
CA SER A 53 -3.65 -8.23 0.15
C SER A 53 -3.06 -7.00 -0.48
N LEU A 54 -3.55 -5.83 -0.08
CA LEU A 54 -2.96 -4.58 -0.53
C LEU A 54 -1.46 -4.67 -0.25
N SER A 55 -0.65 -4.48 -1.29
CA SER A 55 0.80 -4.47 -1.11
C SER A 55 1.16 -3.27 -0.23
N ALA A 56 2.30 -3.34 0.47
CA ALA A 56 2.78 -2.22 1.28
C ALA A 56 2.80 -0.91 0.46
N ASN A 57 3.29 -0.98 -0.79
CA ASN A 57 3.29 0.17 -1.70
C ASN A 57 1.89 0.70 -2.02
N ALA A 58 0.93 -0.18 -2.36
CA ALA A 58 -0.43 0.27 -2.66
C ALA A 58 -1.11 0.87 -1.42
N TYR A 59 -0.83 0.33 -0.24
CA TYR A 59 -1.33 0.88 1.02
C TYR A 59 -0.73 2.25 1.34
N PHE A 60 0.59 2.39 1.21
CA PHE A 60 1.29 3.66 1.36
C PHE A 60 0.65 4.75 0.49
N TRP A 61 0.51 4.50 -0.83
CA TRP A 61 -0.06 5.49 -1.75
C TRP A 61 -1.53 5.80 -1.45
N THR A 62 -2.29 4.82 -0.95
CA THR A 62 -3.67 5.05 -0.51
C THR A 62 -3.71 6.01 0.67
N LEU A 63 -2.86 5.81 1.68
CA LEU A 63 -2.79 6.71 2.83
C LEU A 63 -2.26 8.09 2.44
N CYS A 64 -1.21 8.14 1.62
CA CYS A 64 -0.63 9.38 1.13
C CYS A 64 -1.66 10.23 0.37
N GLY A 65 -2.52 9.61 -0.46
CA GLY A 65 -3.62 10.30 -1.13
C GLY A 65 -4.70 10.84 -0.18
N LYS A 66 -5.02 10.11 0.89
CA LYS A 66 -5.95 10.59 1.93
C LYS A 66 -5.35 11.76 2.70
N LEU A 67 -4.08 11.65 3.08
CA LEU A 67 -3.35 12.68 3.80
C LEU A 67 -3.20 13.96 2.96
N ALA A 68 -2.89 13.81 1.67
CA ALA A 68 -2.87 14.91 0.72
C ALA A 68 -4.20 15.68 0.68
N SER A 69 -5.32 14.95 0.65
CA SER A 69 -6.65 15.55 0.69
C SER A 69 -6.96 16.27 2.01
N ALA A 70 -6.42 15.79 3.13
CA ALA A 70 -6.64 16.40 4.44
C ALA A 70 -5.78 17.65 4.65
N LEU A 71 -4.52 17.62 4.21
CA LEU A 71 -3.55 18.71 4.41
C LEU A 71 -3.58 19.77 3.30
N GLY A 72 -4.15 19.46 2.14
CA GLY A 72 -4.08 20.33 0.96
C GLY A 72 -2.70 20.37 0.31
N ILE A 73 -1.85 19.38 0.59
CA ILE A 73 -0.49 19.24 0.05
C ILE A 73 -0.51 18.13 -1.01
N PRO A 74 0.14 18.28 -2.18
CA PRO A 74 0.23 17.21 -3.17
C PRO A 74 0.86 15.93 -2.61
N SER A 75 0.31 14.77 -2.96
CA SER A 75 0.79 13.46 -2.47
C SER A 75 2.25 13.18 -2.80
N HIS A 76 2.76 13.70 -3.92
CA HIS A 76 4.16 13.54 -4.27
C HIS A 76 5.10 14.36 -3.37
N GLU A 77 4.67 15.53 -2.88
CA GLU A 77 5.46 16.33 -1.94
C GLU A 77 5.51 15.67 -0.57
N ILE A 78 4.38 15.17 -0.08
CA ILE A 78 4.29 14.37 1.15
C ILE A 78 5.24 13.16 1.07
N TYR A 79 5.19 12.40 -0.02
CA TYR A 79 6.10 11.27 -0.21
C TYR A 79 7.57 11.69 -0.23
N ARG A 80 7.92 12.78 -0.93
CA ARG A 80 9.30 13.30 -0.99
C ARG A 80 9.81 13.75 0.37
N GLN A 81 8.94 14.23 1.26
CA GLN A 81 9.30 14.54 2.65
C GLN A 81 9.64 13.25 3.41
N TYR A 82 8.76 12.25 3.39
CA TYR A 82 9.02 10.98 4.08
C TYR A 82 10.29 10.28 3.60
N VAL A 83 10.61 10.32 2.30
CA VAL A 83 11.84 9.73 1.74
C VAL A 83 13.10 10.24 2.45
N LYS A 84 13.12 11.52 2.83
CA LYS A 84 14.24 12.16 3.53
C LYS A 84 14.31 11.81 5.02
N GLU A 85 13.19 11.38 5.59
CA GLU A 85 13.09 10.96 7.00
C GLU A 85 13.47 9.49 7.20
N ILE A 86 13.62 8.71 6.12
CA ILE A 86 14.09 7.33 6.22
C ILE A 86 15.59 7.32 6.52
N GLY A 87 15.96 6.76 7.67
CA GLY A 87 17.35 6.54 8.05
C GLY A 87 18.09 5.62 7.07
N ASP A 88 19.40 5.88 6.90
CA ASP A 88 20.29 5.15 5.98
C ASP A 88 19.75 5.10 4.53
N ASN A 89 19.08 6.16 4.06
CA ASN A 89 18.45 6.22 2.74
C ASN A 89 19.14 7.20 1.76
N PHE A 90 20.38 7.60 2.02
CA PHE A 90 21.12 8.50 1.13
C PHE A 90 22.61 8.22 1.13
N GLU A 91 23.26 8.61 0.04
CA GLU A 91 24.71 8.69 -0.09
C GLU A 91 25.14 10.15 -0.17
N THR A 92 26.28 10.49 0.45
CA THR A 92 26.91 11.80 0.30
C THR A 92 27.91 11.78 -0.84
N ILE A 93 27.69 12.62 -1.85
CA ILE A 93 28.48 12.62 -3.09
C ILE A 93 29.08 14.02 -3.31
N PRO A 94 30.41 14.19 -3.17
CA PRO A 94 31.07 15.42 -3.59
C PRO A 94 31.12 15.48 -5.11
N ILE A 95 30.61 16.56 -5.69
CA ILE A 95 30.55 16.75 -7.15
C ILE A 95 31.06 18.14 -7.55
N LYS A 96 31.74 18.22 -8.69
CA LYS A 96 32.12 19.50 -9.28
C LYS A 96 30.88 20.34 -9.58
N ASN A 97 30.93 21.63 -9.30
CA ASN A 97 29.82 22.55 -9.53
C ASN A 97 29.34 22.53 -11.00
N GLU A 98 30.27 22.41 -11.96
CA GLU A 98 29.95 22.32 -13.40
C GLU A 98 29.18 21.05 -13.83
N ALA A 99 29.22 19.99 -13.02
CA ALA A 99 28.57 18.71 -13.30
C ALA A 99 27.33 18.46 -12.43
N LYS A 100 27.08 19.34 -11.45
CA LYS A 100 26.07 19.19 -10.40
C LYS A 100 24.67 19.07 -10.97
N GLU A 101 24.23 20.02 -11.78
CA GLU A 101 22.86 20.07 -12.30
C GLU A 101 22.56 18.85 -13.18
N ARG A 102 23.53 18.41 -13.99
CA ARG A 102 23.39 17.21 -14.82
C ARG A 102 23.25 15.95 -13.96
N PHE A 103 23.98 15.86 -12.85
CA PHE A 103 23.88 14.75 -11.93
C PHE A 103 22.51 14.72 -11.25
N ILE A 104 22.04 15.86 -10.72
CA ILE A 104 20.72 15.98 -10.09
C ILE A 104 19.63 15.54 -11.07
N GLN A 105 19.64 16.06 -12.30
CA GLN A 105 18.68 15.66 -13.33
C GLN A 105 18.71 14.16 -13.63
N ALA A 106 19.90 13.58 -13.78
CA ALA A 106 20.04 12.15 -14.02
C ALA A 106 19.55 11.30 -12.84
N TRP A 107 19.88 11.69 -11.61
CA TRP A 107 19.45 11.00 -10.39
C TRP A 107 17.93 11.02 -10.24
N GLU A 108 17.32 12.22 -10.26
CA GLU A 108 15.87 12.37 -10.05
C GLU A 108 15.03 11.75 -11.18
N SER A 109 15.63 11.48 -12.34
CA SER A 109 14.94 10.78 -13.44
C SER A 109 14.61 9.30 -13.15
N HIS A 110 15.23 8.69 -12.12
CA HIS A 110 14.97 7.30 -11.72
C HIS A 110 13.60 7.11 -11.06
N GLY A 111 12.96 8.20 -10.63
CA GLY A 111 11.60 8.18 -10.12
C GLY A 111 11.37 9.21 -9.03
N LEU A 112 10.11 9.35 -8.64
CA LEU A 112 9.63 10.43 -7.74
C LEU A 112 10.38 10.52 -6.40
N GLY A 113 10.91 9.39 -5.91
CA GLY A 113 11.60 9.30 -4.62
C GLY A 113 13.11 9.39 -4.70
N PHE A 114 13.68 9.54 -5.91
CA PHE A 114 15.10 9.84 -6.05
C PHE A 114 15.24 11.36 -5.97
N LEU A 115 15.97 11.82 -4.96
CA LEU A 115 16.10 13.25 -4.63
C LEU A 115 17.56 13.61 -4.42
N CYS A 116 17.91 14.84 -4.77
CA CYS A 116 19.17 15.42 -4.35
C CYS A 116 18.93 16.63 -3.45
N GLU A 117 19.71 16.74 -2.38
CA GLU A 117 19.77 17.91 -1.51
C GLU A 117 21.20 18.41 -1.47
N GLU A 118 21.39 19.71 -1.73
CA GLU A 118 22.70 20.35 -1.57
C GLU A 118 22.98 20.52 -0.08
N LEU A 119 24.13 20.03 0.36
CA LEU A 119 24.60 20.19 1.73
C LEU A 119 25.57 21.38 1.78
N GLU A 120 26.85 21.11 1.97
CA GLU A 120 27.91 22.11 2.09
C GLU A 120 28.91 22.05 0.92
N GLU A 121 29.70 23.12 0.78
CA GLU A 121 30.82 23.15 -0.16
C GLU A 121 31.90 22.17 0.32
N ALA A 122 32.17 21.13 -0.48
CA ALA A 122 33.14 20.09 -0.14
C ALA A 122 34.59 20.61 -0.23
N ALA A 123 34.83 21.47 -1.23
CA ALA A 123 36.09 22.12 -1.55
C ALA A 123 35.82 23.22 -2.60
N PRO A 124 36.75 24.17 -2.84
CA PRO A 124 36.58 25.19 -3.88
C PRO A 124 36.17 24.59 -5.23
N GLY A 125 34.97 24.91 -5.69
CA GLY A 125 34.41 24.41 -6.96
C GLY A 125 33.71 23.05 -6.88
N TYR A 126 33.48 22.51 -5.68
CA TYR A 126 32.78 21.26 -5.41
C TYR A 126 31.67 21.43 -4.38
N THR A 127 30.50 20.87 -4.65
CA THR A 127 29.35 20.83 -3.74
C THR A 127 29.12 19.40 -3.27
N THR A 128 28.81 19.18 -2.00
CA THR A 128 28.33 17.88 -1.50
C THR A 128 26.84 17.78 -1.71
N LEU A 129 26.39 16.70 -2.36
CA LEU A 129 24.99 16.33 -2.47
C LEU A 129 24.65 15.17 -1.52
N ALA A 130 23.51 15.23 -0.84
CA ALA A 130 22.83 14.06 -0.33
C ALA A 130 21.91 13.50 -1.42
N ALA A 131 22.22 12.30 -1.92
CA ALA A 131 21.46 11.63 -2.96
C ALA A 131 20.58 10.54 -2.32
N TYR A 132 19.29 10.81 -2.18
CA TYR A 132 18.32 9.92 -1.55
C TYR A 132 17.80 8.89 -2.55
N TYR A 133 17.54 7.67 -2.07
CA TYR A 133 16.93 6.60 -2.86
C TYR A 133 15.41 6.57 -2.71
N GLY A 134 14.71 6.18 -3.78
CA GLY A 134 13.25 6.01 -3.76
C GLY A 134 12.81 4.68 -3.16
N SER A 135 11.55 4.61 -2.69
CA SER A 135 11.00 3.43 -1.99
C SER A 135 10.99 2.12 -2.79
N SER A 136 11.26 2.17 -4.10
CA SER A 136 11.47 0.99 -4.94
C SER A 136 12.74 0.22 -4.60
N THR A 137 13.73 0.85 -3.96
CA THR A 137 15.00 0.22 -3.57
C THR A 137 15.05 -0.15 -2.08
N TYR A 138 13.99 0.16 -1.32
CA TYR A 138 14.00 0.00 0.13
C TYR A 138 14.09 -1.44 0.56
N ASP A 139 14.87 -1.69 1.62
CA ASP A 139 14.79 -2.95 2.33
C ASP A 139 13.48 -3.05 3.15
N SER A 140 13.32 -4.17 3.85
CA SER A 140 12.12 -4.39 4.67
C SER A 140 11.98 -3.46 5.87
N ARG A 141 13.10 -2.97 6.42
CA ARG A 141 13.10 -2.04 7.55
C ARG A 141 12.70 -0.65 7.07
N GLN A 142 13.32 -0.16 6.01
CA GLN A 142 13.03 1.12 5.38
C GLN A 142 11.56 1.19 4.93
N MET A 143 11.05 0.13 4.29
CA MET A 143 9.64 0.08 3.90
C MET A 143 8.69 0.05 5.11
N SER A 144 9.05 -0.66 6.20
CA SER A 144 8.26 -0.62 7.43
C SER A 144 8.20 0.79 8.01
N ASN A 145 9.34 1.48 8.09
CA ASN A 145 9.43 2.85 8.61
C ASN A 145 8.59 3.81 7.78
N LEU A 146 8.64 3.71 6.45
CA LEU A 146 7.83 4.52 5.54
C LEU A 146 6.33 4.37 5.81
N ILE A 147 5.87 3.13 6.06
CA ILE A 147 4.48 2.86 6.44
C ILE A 147 4.15 3.44 7.81
N ASP A 148 5.06 3.34 8.79
CA ASP A 148 4.83 3.86 10.13
C ASP A 148 4.70 5.39 10.14
N LEU A 149 5.54 6.10 9.39
CA LEU A 149 5.47 7.56 9.24
C LEU A 149 4.10 8.00 8.70
N VAL A 150 3.66 7.45 7.56
CA VAL A 150 2.37 7.85 6.97
C VAL A 150 1.17 7.41 7.83
N VAL A 151 1.26 6.29 8.55
CA VAL A 151 0.21 5.83 9.48
C VAL A 151 0.11 6.77 10.67
N PHE A 152 1.23 7.24 11.21
CA PHE A 152 1.26 8.19 12.31
C PHE A 152 0.56 9.49 11.91
N ASP A 153 0.96 10.10 10.80
CA ASP A 153 0.35 11.35 10.33
C ASP A 153 -1.13 11.17 9.97
N CYS A 154 -1.51 10.04 9.37
CA CYS A 154 -2.91 9.73 9.13
C CYS A 154 -3.73 9.72 10.43
N LYS A 155 -3.21 9.11 11.50
CA LYS A 155 -3.89 9.06 12.79
C LYS A 155 -4.03 10.45 13.43
N GLU A 156 -3.00 11.28 13.33
CA GLU A 156 -3.04 12.68 13.80
C GLU A 156 -4.12 13.50 13.06
N GLN A 157 -4.36 13.19 11.78
CA GLN A 157 -5.43 13.81 10.99
C GLN A 157 -6.79 13.09 11.11
N GLY A 158 -6.94 12.10 12.01
CA GLY A 158 -8.18 11.35 12.21
C GLY A 158 -8.55 10.40 11.06
N ILE A 159 -7.59 10.05 10.20
CA ILE A 159 -7.77 9.14 9.07
C ILE A 159 -7.65 7.69 9.56
N GLU A 160 -8.65 6.87 9.26
CA GLU A 160 -8.64 5.45 9.60
C GLU A 160 -7.54 4.68 8.85
N THR A 161 -6.75 3.92 9.62
CA THR A 161 -5.68 3.04 9.15
C THR A 161 -6.01 1.57 9.45
N LEU A 162 -5.24 0.64 8.86
CA LEU A 162 -5.32 -0.78 9.21
C LEU A 162 -5.00 -0.99 10.70
N THR A 163 -5.49 -2.09 11.25
CA THR A 163 -5.17 -2.51 12.61
C THR A 163 -3.68 -2.86 12.75
N PRO A 164 -3.09 -2.82 13.96
CA PRO A 164 -1.70 -3.21 14.18
C PRO A 164 -1.36 -4.60 13.63
N ASP A 165 -2.27 -5.57 13.79
CA ASP A 165 -2.08 -6.94 13.30
C ASP A 165 -2.07 -7.01 11.77
N GLU A 166 -2.95 -6.26 11.11
CA GLU A 166 -3.00 -6.16 9.65
C GLU A 166 -1.76 -5.47 9.08
N LEU A 167 -1.27 -4.42 9.75
CA LEU A 167 -0.02 -3.74 9.41
C LEU A 167 1.18 -4.67 9.53
N ALA A 168 1.28 -5.41 10.65
CA ALA A 168 2.35 -6.37 10.88
C ALA A 168 2.36 -7.46 9.80
N LEU A 169 1.19 -8.01 9.47
CA LEU A 169 1.05 -9.02 8.42
C LEU A 169 1.42 -8.49 7.03
N MET A 170 1.06 -7.24 6.72
CA MET A 170 1.40 -6.60 5.45
C MET A 170 2.92 -6.37 5.33
N LYS A 171 3.57 -5.88 6.40
CA LYS A 171 5.03 -5.68 6.45
C LYS A 171 5.80 -6.99 6.33
N ALA A 172 5.33 -8.06 7.00
CA ALA A 172 5.94 -9.38 6.89
C ALA A 172 5.95 -9.90 5.44
N ARG A 173 4.85 -9.72 4.70
CA ARG A 173 4.76 -10.13 3.29
C ARG A 173 5.72 -9.40 2.36
N TRP A 174 6.05 -8.15 2.66
CA TRP A 174 7.06 -7.42 1.89
C TRP A 174 8.44 -8.07 2.01
N ASN A 175 8.81 -8.48 3.23
CA ASN A 175 10.07 -9.16 3.51
C ASN A 175 10.20 -10.48 2.75
N ASP A 176 9.13 -11.27 2.71
CA ASP A 176 9.10 -12.52 1.94
C ASP A 176 9.27 -12.29 0.43
N HIS A 177 8.70 -11.20 -0.10
CA HIS A 177 8.82 -10.86 -1.52
C HIS A 177 10.26 -10.48 -1.90
N GLN A 178 10.97 -9.72 -1.07
CA GLN A 178 12.37 -9.38 -1.33
C GLN A 178 13.29 -10.60 -1.27
N LYS A 179 13.06 -11.51 -0.31
CA LYS A 179 13.86 -12.75 -0.19
C LYS A 179 13.67 -13.70 -1.37
N GLY A 180 12.51 -13.67 -2.04
CA GLY A 180 12.24 -14.48 -3.23
C GLY A 180 12.81 -13.92 -4.54
N ILE A 181 13.41 -12.72 -4.51
CA ILE A 181 14.05 -12.07 -5.68
C ILE A 181 15.59 -12.18 -5.59
N ALA A 182 16.13 -12.63 -4.46
CA ALA A 182 17.56 -12.88 -4.25
C ALA A 182 18.01 -14.27 -4.73
#